data_AF-A0A2D4JWV1-F1
#
_entry.id   AF-A0A2D4JWV1-F1
#
_cell.length_a   1.000
_cell.length_b   1.000
_cell.length_c   1.000
_cell.angle_alpha   90.00
_cell.angle_beta   90.00
_cell.angle_gamma   90.00
#
_symmetry.space_group_name_H-M   'P 1'
#
loop_
_entity.id
_entity.type
_entity.pdbx_description
1 polymer ?
#
loop_
_entity_poly.entity_id
_entity_poly.type
_entity_poly.pdbx_seq_one_letter_code
_entity_poly.pdbx_strand_id
1 'polypeptide(L)'
;YAVKIFFNDAALEPVEDIFLTELRINFEEFNTPKDNLPTKKKPTIEFPGAELTLLYKKVLLSNREKDEIISLRSTGLVIKTIPSHEFEDLVCLTANIDEVIKTSGRSYSLMTNTIRMRNISLRSTDQRSFTVLLDKDSRRAYKNVISIQVFPCLEPSYCLQKSRTKQTKLQEEEDDDIGLAKYLPKSLL
;
A
#
# COMPACT_ATOMS: atom_id res chain seq x y z
N TYR A 1 9.97 -2.75 -4.37
CA TYR A 1 8.92 -1.80 -4.83
C TYR A 1 8.92 -0.56 -3.95
N ALA A 2 8.21 0.49 -4.36
CA ALA A 2 7.95 1.65 -3.52
C ALA A 2 6.47 1.65 -3.06
N VAL A 3 6.21 2.26 -1.91
CA VAL A 3 4.87 2.48 -1.37
C VAL A 3 4.67 3.92 -0.96
N LYS A 4 3.48 4.44 -1.24
CA LYS A 4 2.99 5.73 -0.75
C LYS A 4 1.76 5.50 0.13
N ILE A 5 1.75 6.08 1.32
CA ILE A 5 0.77 5.83 2.38
C ILE A 5 0.06 7.14 2.70
N PHE A 6 -1.27 7.11 2.71
CA PHE A 6 -2.13 8.27 2.94
C PHE A 6 -2.95 8.07 4.22
N PHE A 7 -2.96 9.08 5.09
CA PHE A 7 -3.61 9.03 6.40
C PHE A 7 -5.00 9.66 6.36
N ASN A 8 -5.84 9.31 7.34
CA ASN A 8 -7.17 9.89 7.51
C ASN A 8 -7.13 11.39 7.82
N ASP A 9 -6.07 11.83 8.51
CA ASP A 9 -5.83 13.24 8.79
C ASP A 9 -5.27 13.94 7.56
N ALA A 10 -6.06 14.86 6.98
CA ALA A 10 -5.68 15.64 5.81
C ALA A 10 -4.51 16.60 6.04
N ALA A 11 -4.16 16.90 7.30
CA ALA A 11 -2.99 17.71 7.63
C ALA A 11 -1.67 16.90 7.55
N LEU A 12 -1.73 15.57 7.56
CA LEU A 12 -0.55 14.73 7.46
C LEU A 12 -0.14 14.56 5.99
N GLU A 13 1.13 14.86 5.71
CA GLU A 13 1.71 14.55 4.41
C GLU A 13 1.80 13.02 4.19
N PRO A 14 1.58 12.55 2.95
CA PRO A 14 1.79 11.15 2.62
C PRO A 14 3.22 10.69 2.94
N VAL A 15 3.35 9.48 3.47
CA VAL A 15 4.65 8.86 3.69
C VAL A 15 5.00 8.01 2.48
N GLU A 16 6.23 8.16 1.97
CA GLU A 16 6.79 7.34 0.91
C GLU A 16 7.93 6.48 1.49
N ASP A 17 7.94 5.21 1.11
CA ASP A 17 8.93 4.23 1.55
C ASP A 17 9.32 3.32 0.38
N ILE A 18 10.52 2.77 0.43
CA ILE A 18 11.15 2.00 -0.66
C ILE A 18 11.67 0.65 -0.16
N PHE A 19 12.22 -0.15 -1.07
CA PHE A 19 12.69 -1.52 -0.79
C PHE A 19 11.63 -2.44 -0.17
N LEU A 20 10.36 -2.20 -0.50
CA LEU A 20 9.27 -3.06 -0.05
C LEU A 20 9.41 -4.47 -0.63
N THR A 21 9.39 -5.48 0.24
CA THR A 21 9.31 -6.91 -0.09
C THR A 21 7.98 -7.54 0.32
N GLU A 22 7.41 -7.09 1.43
CA GLU A 22 6.11 -7.52 1.96
C GLU A 22 5.38 -6.32 2.58
N LEU A 23 4.10 -6.14 2.25
CA LEU A 23 3.19 -5.20 2.90
C LEU A 23 2.01 -5.97 3.46
N ARG A 24 1.73 -5.80 4.75
CA ARG A 24 0.52 -6.34 5.38
C ARG A 24 -0.44 -5.22 5.77
N ILE A 25 -1.71 -5.39 5.44
CA ILE A 25 -2.79 -4.53 5.91
C ILE A 25 -3.67 -5.33 6.86
N ASN A 26 -3.93 -4.76 8.03
CA ASN A 26 -4.91 -5.26 8.98
C ASN A 26 -5.95 -4.15 9.22
N PHE A 27 -7.22 -4.51 9.10
CA PHE A 27 -8.31 -3.61 9.48
C PHE A 27 -8.53 -3.76 10.98
N GLU A 28 -8.74 -2.63 11.67
CA GLU A 28 -9.15 -2.70 13.07
C GLU A 28 -10.52 -3.37 13.14
N GLU A 29 -10.63 -4.46 13.91
CA GLU A 29 -11.92 -5.03 14.23
C GLU A 29 -12.73 -3.96 14.97
N PHE A 30 -13.81 -3.51 14.34
CA PHE A 30 -14.71 -2.54 14.95
C PHE A 30 -15.47 -3.26 16.08
N ASN A 31 -14.86 -3.30 17.26
CA ASN A 31 -15.60 -3.61 18.48
C ASN A 31 -16.33 -2.33 18.86
N THR A 32 -17.63 -2.27 18.60
CA THR A 32 -18.47 -1.23 19.20
C THR A 32 -18.24 -1.24 20.71
N PRO A 33 -17.92 -0.08 21.34
CA PRO A 33 -17.94 0.01 22.78
C PRO A 33 -19.34 -0.44 23.23
N LYS A 34 -19.42 -1.54 23.98
CA LYS A 34 -20.66 -1.94 24.65
C LYS A 34 -20.91 -0.93 25.77
N ASP A 35 -21.40 0.25 25.40
CA ASP A 35 -22.05 1.14 26.35
C ASP A 35 -23.38 0.48 26.73
N ASN A 36 -23.41 -0.04 27.94
CA ASN A 36 -24.57 -0.68 28.57
C ASN A 36 -25.66 0.36 28.88
N LEU A 37 -26.31 0.90 27.85
CA LEU A 37 -27.53 1.71 27.97
C LEU A 37 -28.64 1.11 27.10
N PRO A 38 -29.80 0.74 27.69
CA PRO A 38 -30.89 0.13 26.94
C PRO A 38 -31.66 1.23 26.21
N THR A 39 -31.21 1.61 25.02
CA THR A 39 -32.05 2.35 24.08
C THR A 39 -32.25 1.53 22.82
N LYS A 40 -33.53 1.29 22.49
CA LYS A 40 -34.00 0.58 21.31
C LYS A 40 -33.53 1.32 20.05
N LYS A 41 -32.30 1.09 19.60
CA LYS A 41 -31.86 1.41 18.24
C LYS A 41 -31.67 0.09 17.51
N LYS A 42 -32.23 -0.02 16.31
CA LYS A 42 -32.05 -1.17 15.41
C LYS A 42 -30.56 -1.51 15.39
N PRO A 43 -30.16 -2.79 15.55
CA PRO A 43 -28.76 -3.15 15.38
C PRO A 43 -28.39 -2.85 13.93
N THR A 44 -27.57 -1.81 13.73
CA THR A 44 -26.82 -1.65 12.49
C THR A 44 -26.03 -2.93 12.33
N ILE A 45 -26.33 -3.72 11.29
CA ILE A 45 -25.62 -4.98 11.05
C ILE A 45 -24.17 -4.60 10.77
N GLU A 46 -23.29 -4.85 11.74
CA GLU A 46 -21.86 -4.64 11.56
C GLU A 46 -21.31 -5.79 10.70
N PHE A 47 -20.81 -5.44 9.52
CA PHE A 47 -20.19 -6.37 8.60
C PHE A 47 -18.70 -6.53 8.97
N PRO A 48 -18.17 -7.76 8.99
CA PRO A 48 -16.75 -7.98 9.27
C PRO A 48 -15.89 -7.46 8.10
N GLY A 49 -14.76 -6.83 8.42
CA GLY A 49 -13.86 -6.23 7.43
C GLY A 49 -14.27 -4.83 6.96
N ALA A 50 -13.42 -4.22 6.12
CA ALA A 50 -13.65 -2.90 5.53
C ALA A 50 -14.04 -2.99 4.06
N GLU A 51 -14.83 -2.04 3.58
CA GLU A 51 -15.08 -1.87 2.15
C GLU A 51 -13.89 -1.17 1.47
N LEU A 52 -13.42 -1.78 0.40
CA LEU A 52 -12.23 -1.36 -0.33
C LEU A 52 -12.54 -1.18 -1.80
N THR A 53 -11.91 -0.16 -2.40
CA THR A 53 -11.75 -0.06 -3.85
C THR A 53 -10.27 -0.23 -4.18
N LEU A 54 -9.99 -1.18 -5.07
CA LEU A 54 -8.66 -1.49 -5.57
C LEU A 54 -8.60 -1.10 -7.04
N LEU A 55 -7.56 -0.35 -7.42
CA LEU A 55 -7.19 -0.05 -8.80
C LEU A 55 -5.80 -0.64 -9.03
N TYR A 56 -5.68 -1.58 -9.95
CA TYR A 56 -4.42 -2.27 -10.18
C TYR A 56 -4.22 -2.63 -11.65
N LYS A 57 -2.96 -2.71 -12.05
CA LYS A 57 -2.57 -3.21 -13.36
C LYS A 57 -2.32 -4.72 -13.30
N LYS A 58 -3.33 -5.52 -13.62
CA LYS A 58 -3.28 -6.99 -13.60
C LYS A 58 -2.27 -7.52 -14.61
N VAL A 59 -1.56 -8.59 -14.25
CA VAL A 59 -0.65 -9.31 -15.14
C VAL A 59 -1.19 -10.71 -15.39
N LEU A 60 -1.44 -11.04 -16.65
CA LEU A 60 -1.88 -12.37 -17.08
C LEU A 60 -0.69 -13.32 -17.25
N LEU A 61 -0.91 -14.64 -17.29
CA LEU A 61 0.16 -15.63 -17.55
C LEU A 61 0.94 -15.39 -18.85
N SER A 62 0.33 -14.73 -19.84
CA SER A 62 0.98 -14.30 -21.08
C SER A 62 1.80 -13.01 -20.95
N ASN A 63 1.98 -12.49 -19.72
CA ASN A 63 2.60 -11.21 -19.38
C ASN A 63 1.91 -9.97 -19.97
N ARG A 64 0.71 -10.16 -20.53
CA ARG A 64 -0.16 -9.04 -20.92
C ARG A 64 -0.70 -8.34 -19.69
N GLU A 65 -0.77 -7.02 -19.78
CA GLU A 65 -1.20 -6.17 -18.68
C GLU A 65 -2.57 -5.55 -18.98
N LYS A 66 -3.41 -5.43 -17.95
CA LYS A 66 -4.74 -4.83 -18.06
C LYS A 66 -5.08 -4.07 -16.77
N ASP A 67 -5.55 -2.84 -16.90
CA ASP A 67 -6.06 -2.09 -15.76
C ASP A 67 -7.42 -2.66 -15.31
N GLU A 68 -7.55 -2.94 -14.01
CA GLU A 68 -8.78 -3.41 -13.38
C GLU A 68 -9.11 -2.56 -12.16
N ILE A 69 -10.41 -2.36 -11.95
CA ILE A 69 -10.97 -1.74 -10.75
C ILE A 69 -11.94 -2.75 -10.15
N ILE A 70 -11.77 -3.06 -8.87
CA ILE A 70 -12.69 -3.91 -8.13
C ILE A 70 -13.06 -3.26 -6.80
N SER A 71 -14.28 -3.51 -6.34
CA SER A 71 -14.73 -3.18 -5.00
C SER A 71 -15.06 -4.47 -4.26
N LEU A 72 -14.51 -4.63 -3.06
CA LEU A 72 -14.69 -5.83 -2.24
C LEU A 72 -14.68 -5.47 -0.75
N ARG A 73 -15.09 -6.42 0.09
CA ARG A 73 -14.95 -6.30 1.54
C ARG A 73 -13.86 -7.24 2.02
N SER A 74 -12.93 -6.75 2.85
CA SER A 74 -11.78 -7.56 3.29
C SER A 74 -11.46 -7.36 4.76
N THR A 75 -10.97 -8.42 5.41
CA THR A 75 -10.47 -8.38 6.80
C THR A 75 -8.96 -8.17 6.89
N GLY A 76 -8.25 -8.31 5.77
CA GLY A 76 -6.81 -8.10 5.68
C GLY A 76 -6.28 -8.46 4.30
N LEU A 77 -5.06 -8.02 4.02
CA LEU A 77 -4.35 -8.45 2.82
C LEU A 77 -2.84 -8.41 3.02
N VAL A 78 -2.15 -9.21 2.20
CA VAL A 78 -0.68 -9.25 2.15
C VAL A 78 -0.24 -9.10 0.70
N ILE A 79 0.57 -8.09 0.41
CA ILE A 79 1.22 -7.87 -0.88
C ILE A 79 2.67 -8.31 -0.76
N LYS A 80 3.15 -9.16 -1.67
CA LYS A 80 4.53 -9.58 -1.76
C LYS A 80 5.12 -9.20 -3.10
N THR A 81 6.40 -8.87 -3.10
CA THR A 81 7.16 -8.57 -4.32
C THR A 81 8.06 -9.71 -4.74
N ILE A 82 8.35 -10.62 -3.82
CA ILE A 82 9.11 -11.84 -4.11
C ILE A 82 8.09 -12.93 -4.39
N PRO A 83 8.12 -13.55 -5.58
CA PRO A 83 7.23 -14.65 -5.89
C PRO A 83 7.46 -15.84 -4.94
N SER A 84 6.42 -16.63 -4.71
CA SER A 84 6.51 -17.84 -3.88
C SER A 84 7.13 -19.03 -4.61
N HIS A 85 7.22 -18.96 -5.94
CA HIS A 85 7.75 -20.02 -6.79
C HIS A 85 8.79 -19.51 -7.76
N GLU A 86 9.82 -20.31 -8.02
CA GLU A 86 10.98 -19.94 -8.85
C GLU A 86 10.64 -19.67 -10.33
N PHE A 87 9.49 -20.17 -10.81
CA PHE A 87 9.04 -20.01 -12.19
C PHE A 87 8.22 -18.74 -12.44
N GLU A 88 7.93 -17.96 -11.39
CA GLU A 88 7.16 -16.71 -11.50
C GLU A 88 8.09 -15.53 -11.80
N ASP A 89 7.64 -14.61 -12.67
CA ASP A 89 8.41 -13.42 -13.04
C ASP A 89 8.71 -12.54 -11.81
N LEU A 90 9.99 -12.22 -11.61
CA LEU A 90 10.51 -11.39 -10.51
C LEU A 90 10.03 -9.94 -10.52
N VAL A 91 9.25 -9.54 -11.53
CA VAL A 91 8.83 -8.15 -11.77
C VAL A 91 7.31 -8.00 -11.61
N CYS A 92 6.70 -8.81 -10.75
CA CYS A 92 5.29 -8.68 -10.41
C CYS A 92 5.05 -8.68 -8.89
N LEU A 93 3.94 -8.06 -8.49
CA LEU A 93 3.38 -8.12 -7.16
C LEU A 93 2.34 -9.24 -7.11
N THR A 94 2.30 -9.92 -5.97
CA THR A 94 1.23 -10.86 -5.63
C THR A 94 0.51 -10.36 -4.39
N ALA A 95 -0.78 -10.05 -4.52
CA ALA A 95 -1.66 -9.76 -3.38
C ALA A 95 -2.46 -10.99 -3.01
N ASN A 96 -2.46 -11.34 -1.73
CA ASN A 96 -3.40 -12.27 -1.12
C ASN A 96 -4.38 -11.47 -0.27
N ILE A 97 -5.65 -11.51 -0.64
CA ILE A 97 -6.71 -10.69 -0.06
C ILE A 97 -7.69 -11.61 0.66
N ASP A 98 -7.89 -11.39 1.96
CA ASP A 98 -8.86 -12.13 2.76
C ASP A 98 -10.24 -11.47 2.60
N GLU A 99 -10.94 -11.86 1.53
CA GLU A 99 -12.22 -11.30 1.11
C GLU A 99 -13.39 -11.93 1.88
N VAL A 100 -14.34 -11.07 2.29
CA VAL A 100 -15.56 -11.46 2.97
C VAL A 100 -16.67 -11.61 1.94
N ILE A 101 -17.10 -12.85 1.73
CA ILE A 101 -18.19 -13.18 0.82
C ILE A 101 -19.46 -13.41 1.64
N LYS A 102 -20.54 -12.73 1.27
CA LYS A 102 -21.86 -12.97 1.86
C LYS A 102 -22.41 -14.29 1.36
N THR A 103 -22.74 -15.19 2.29
CA THR A 103 -23.44 -16.43 1.99
C THR A 103 -24.94 -16.26 2.28
N SER A 104 -25.74 -17.29 2.04
CA SER A 104 -27.20 -17.21 2.17
C SER A 104 -27.64 -16.68 3.56
N GLY A 105 -28.61 -15.76 3.56
CA GLY A 105 -29.13 -15.15 4.78
C GLY A 105 -28.17 -14.14 5.43
N ARG A 106 -27.75 -14.42 6.68
CA ARG A 106 -26.92 -13.55 7.55
C ARG A 106 -25.50 -14.08 7.78
N SER A 107 -25.09 -15.10 7.03
CA SER A 107 -23.79 -15.73 7.18
C SER A 107 -22.76 -15.15 6.21
N TYR A 108 -21.48 -15.25 6.58
CA TYR A 108 -20.34 -14.82 5.76
C TYR A 108 -19.28 -15.93 5.74
N SER A 109 -18.53 -16.01 4.66
CA SER A 109 -17.34 -16.86 4.54
C SER A 109 -16.14 -16.03 4.16
N LEU A 110 -14.95 -16.43 4.62
CA LEU A 110 -13.69 -15.84 4.20
C LEU A 110 -13.15 -16.62 3.00
N MET A 111 -12.79 -15.91 1.93
CA MET A 111 -12.14 -16.45 0.75
C MET A 111 -10.83 -15.70 0.53
N THR A 112 -9.72 -16.41 0.38
CA THR A 112 -8.45 -15.78 0.02
C THR A 112 -8.34 -15.70 -1.49
N ASN A 113 -8.34 -14.47 -2.02
CA ASN A 113 -8.13 -14.21 -3.45
C ASN A 113 -6.69 -13.80 -3.70
N THR A 114 -6.07 -14.43 -4.70
CA THR A 114 -4.70 -14.10 -5.11
C THR A 114 -4.72 -13.36 -6.44
N ILE A 115 -4.11 -12.16 -6.48
CA ILE A 115 -4.03 -11.32 -7.68
C ILE A 115 -2.56 -11.06 -8.01
N ARG A 116 -2.20 -11.26 -9.29
CA ARG A 116 -0.89 -10.89 -9.83
C ARG A 116 -0.98 -9.57 -10.60
N MET A 117 -0.10 -8.62 -10.30
CA MET A 117 -0.22 -7.23 -10.77
C MET A 117 1.13 -6.51 -10.84
N ARG A 118 1.23 -5.40 -11.58
CA ARG A 118 2.41 -4.53 -11.61
C ARG A 118 2.39 -3.44 -10.56
N ASN A 119 1.22 -2.92 -10.28
CA ASN A 119 0.99 -1.86 -9.30
C ASN A 119 -0.40 -2.06 -8.69
N ILE A 120 -0.63 -1.42 -7.57
CA ILE A 120 -1.94 -1.42 -6.91
C ILE A 120 -2.10 -0.14 -6.12
N SER A 121 -3.28 0.47 -6.25
CA SER A 121 -3.78 1.49 -5.36
C SER A 121 -4.97 0.92 -4.62
N LEU A 122 -5.03 1.14 -3.31
CA LEU A 122 -6.11 0.69 -2.45
C LEU A 122 -6.64 1.87 -1.65
N ARG A 123 -7.96 1.92 -1.45
CA ARG A 123 -8.64 2.93 -0.64
C ARG A 123 -9.79 2.30 0.13
N SER A 124 -9.92 2.60 1.42
CA SER A 124 -11.15 2.32 2.17
C SER A 124 -12.26 3.29 1.76
N THR A 125 -13.44 2.77 1.45
CA THR A 125 -14.62 3.56 1.04
C THR A 125 -15.62 3.78 2.15
N ASP A 126 -15.55 2.97 3.22
CA ASP A 126 -16.40 3.06 4.40
C ASP A 126 -15.80 3.93 5.53
N GLN A 127 -14.79 4.74 5.20
CA GLN A 127 -14.05 5.61 6.12
C GLN A 127 -13.38 4.87 7.29
N ARG A 128 -13.25 3.54 7.21
CA ARG A 128 -12.50 2.76 8.20
C ARG A 128 -11.02 2.85 7.90
N SER A 129 -10.26 3.44 8.81
CA SER A 129 -8.82 3.40 8.71
C SER A 129 -8.27 2.01 9.00
N PHE A 130 -7.07 1.73 8.50
CA PHE A 130 -6.37 0.48 8.70
C PHE A 130 -4.92 0.70 9.11
N THR A 131 -4.29 -0.39 9.55
CA THR A 131 -2.87 -0.41 9.87
C THR A 131 -2.09 -1.07 8.74
N VAL A 132 -0.98 -0.46 8.35
CA VAL A 132 -0.02 -0.97 7.36
C VAL A 132 1.27 -1.34 8.07
N LEU A 133 1.78 -2.55 7.85
CA LEU A 133 3.07 -3.02 8.33
C LEU A 133 3.96 -3.39 7.13
N LEU A 134 5.14 -2.79 7.05
CA LEU A 134 6.09 -3.06 5.96
C LEU A 134 7.18 -4.03 6.44
N ASP A 135 7.47 -5.04 5.62
CA ASP A 135 8.59 -5.99 5.76
C ASP A 135 8.70 -6.65 7.15
N LYS A 136 7.56 -6.79 7.85
CA LYS A 136 7.48 -7.28 9.23
C LYS A 136 8.33 -6.47 10.23
N ASP A 137 8.71 -5.24 9.88
CA ASP A 137 9.43 -4.32 10.74
C ASP A 137 8.42 -3.48 11.54
N SER A 138 8.34 -3.71 12.85
CA SER A 138 7.43 -2.99 13.76
C SER A 138 7.68 -1.48 13.79
N ARG A 139 8.87 -1.02 13.38
CA ARG A 139 9.20 0.41 13.25
C ARG A 139 8.59 1.03 11.99
N ARG A 140 8.24 0.20 11.00
CA ARG A 140 7.56 0.60 9.74
C ARG A 140 6.08 0.20 9.80
N ALA A 141 5.45 0.48 10.95
CA ALA A 141 4.04 0.30 11.19
C ALA A 141 3.32 1.66 11.15
N TYR A 142 2.34 1.80 10.28
CA TYR A 142 1.59 3.03 10.05
C TYR A 142 0.12 2.80 10.41
N LYS A 143 -0.42 3.61 11.32
CA LYS A 143 -1.82 3.57 11.76
C LYS A 143 -2.63 4.68 11.10
N ASN A 144 -3.95 4.61 11.23
CA ASN A 144 -4.88 5.62 10.71
C ASN A 144 -4.74 5.84 9.20
N VAL A 145 -4.38 4.78 8.45
CA VAL A 145 -4.20 4.82 7.00
C VAL A 145 -5.56 4.66 6.31
N ILE A 146 -5.82 5.42 5.26
CA ILE A 146 -7.05 5.32 4.45
C ILE A 146 -6.79 4.83 3.03
N SER A 147 -5.56 4.98 2.54
CA SER A 147 -5.20 4.59 1.19
C SER A 147 -3.70 4.32 1.10
N ILE A 148 -3.34 3.40 0.19
CA ILE A 148 -1.96 3.14 -0.19
C ILE A 148 -1.83 3.06 -1.70
N GLN A 149 -0.61 3.28 -2.20
CA GLN A 149 -0.22 3.03 -3.57
C GLN A 149 1.11 2.28 -3.56
N VAL A 150 1.16 1.11 -4.21
CA VAL A 150 2.37 0.31 -4.40
C VAL A 150 2.70 0.29 -5.88
N PHE A 151 3.92 0.67 -6.22
CA PHE A 151 4.36 0.81 -7.61
C PHE A 151 5.84 0.41 -7.79
N PRO A 152 6.27 0.02 -9.00
CA PRO A 152 7.66 -0.27 -9.29
C PRO A 152 8.55 0.94 -8.97
N CYS A 153 9.70 0.71 -8.34
CA CYS A 153 10.70 1.77 -8.17
C CYS A 153 11.47 1.88 -9.50
N LEU A 154 11.39 3.05 -10.16
CA LEU A 154 11.94 3.24 -11.51
C LEU A 154 13.43 3.62 -11.52
N GLU A 155 14.09 3.80 -10.38
CA GLU A 155 15.51 4.17 -10.34
C GLU A 155 16.36 3.34 -9.37
N PRO A 156 17.52 2.82 -9.82
CA PRO A 156 18.57 2.28 -8.93
C PRO A 156 19.13 3.34 -7.96
N SER A 157 18.95 4.62 -8.28
CA SER A 157 19.50 5.81 -7.62
C SER A 157 18.50 6.58 -6.74
N TYR A 158 17.28 6.06 -6.53
CA TYR A 158 16.25 6.74 -5.74
C TYR A 158 16.62 6.78 -4.24
N CYS A 159 17.42 7.77 -3.86
CA CYS A 159 17.62 8.18 -2.48
C CYS A 159 16.46 9.12 -2.09
N LEU A 160 15.70 8.76 -1.05
CA LEU A 160 14.70 9.63 -0.41
C LEU A 160 15.38 10.87 0.21
N GLN A 161 15.81 11.83 -0.61
CA GLN A 161 16.27 13.12 -0.12
C GLN A 161 15.05 14.00 0.18
N LYS A 162 14.43 13.80 1.35
CA LYS A 162 13.68 14.89 2.00
C LYS A 162 14.70 15.95 2.47
N SER A 163 15.37 16.62 1.54
CA SER A 163 16.19 17.77 1.87
C SER A 163 15.26 18.96 2.13
N ARG A 164 15.11 19.29 3.41
CA ARG A 164 14.48 20.52 3.86
C ARG A 164 15.33 21.66 3.33
N THR A 165 14.88 22.31 2.26
CA THR A 165 15.57 23.40 1.57
C THR A 165 15.91 24.52 2.55
N LYS A 166 17.14 24.57 3.04
CA LYS A 166 17.76 25.83 3.46
C LYS A 166 18.57 26.32 2.28
N GLN A 167 18.01 27.29 1.58
CA GLN A 167 18.70 28.04 0.54
C GLN A 167 20.01 28.58 1.11
N THR A 168 21.14 28.13 0.57
CA THR A 168 22.36 28.91 0.56
C THR A 168 22.78 28.99 -0.91
N LYS A 169 22.57 30.17 -1.49
CA LYS A 169 23.12 30.53 -2.79
C LYS A 169 24.62 30.65 -2.63
N LEU A 170 25.39 29.85 -3.37
CA LEU A 170 26.71 30.27 -3.83
C LEU A 170 26.81 29.94 -5.32
N GLN A 171 27.36 30.93 -6.00
CA GLN A 171 27.30 31.24 -7.42
C GLN A 171 28.58 30.76 -8.10
N GLU A 172 28.43 30.20 -9.32
CA GLU A 172 29.37 30.16 -10.48
C GLU A 172 30.79 29.58 -10.23
N GLU A 173 31.45 28.84 -11.13
CA GLU A 173 31.47 28.85 -12.60
C GLU A 173 32.25 27.61 -13.13
N GLU A 174 31.98 27.30 -14.41
CA GLU A 174 32.83 26.73 -15.48
C GLU A 174 33.53 25.35 -15.41
N ASP A 175 33.04 24.49 -16.32
CA ASP A 175 33.72 23.72 -17.38
C ASP A 175 35.06 23.04 -17.07
N ASP A 176 35.04 21.70 -16.94
CA ASP A 176 35.92 20.79 -17.69
C ASP A 176 35.53 19.32 -17.44
N ASP A 177 35.37 18.58 -18.53
CA ASP A 177 35.36 17.11 -18.63
C ASP A 177 34.34 16.33 -17.75
N ILE A 178 33.05 16.45 -18.07
CA ILE A 178 31.97 15.71 -17.42
C ILE A 178 31.94 14.26 -17.92
N GLY A 179 32.91 13.48 -17.46
CA GLY A 179 32.89 12.02 -17.55
C GLY A 179 31.77 11.42 -16.68
N LEU A 180 31.98 10.18 -16.18
CA LEU A 180 31.00 9.47 -15.33
C LEU A 180 30.64 10.20 -14.02
N ALA A 181 31.28 11.35 -13.72
CA ALA A 181 31.01 12.23 -12.59
C ALA A 181 29.53 12.70 -12.50
N LYS A 182 28.81 12.82 -13.63
CA LYS A 182 27.37 13.13 -13.60
C LYS A 182 26.51 12.05 -12.94
N TYR A 183 27.05 10.84 -12.77
CA TYR A 183 26.40 9.72 -12.12
C TYR A 183 26.87 9.49 -10.68
N LEU A 184 27.80 10.33 -10.17
CA LEU A 184 28.24 10.25 -8.79
C LEU A 184 27.39 11.19 -7.90
N PRO A 185 26.90 10.71 -6.74
CA PRO A 185 26.23 11.58 -5.79
C PRO A 185 27.25 12.58 -5.23
N LYS A 186 26.84 13.86 -5.17
CA LYS A 186 27.67 15.00 -4.71
C LYS A 186 28.23 14.88 -3.29
N SER A 187 27.88 13.84 -2.55
CA SER A 187 28.47 13.52 -1.24
C SER A 187 29.81 12.77 -1.34
N LEU A 188 30.22 12.38 -2.55
CA LEU A 188 31.45 11.62 -2.82
C LEU A 188 32.39 12.35 -3.80
N LEU A 189 32.09 13.60 -4.14
CA LEU A 189 32.96 14.51 -4.90
C LEU A 189 33.51 15.58 -3.95
#